data_AF-A0A953B526-F1
#
_entry.id   AF-A0A953B526-F1
#
_cell.length_a   1.000
_cell.length_b   1.000
_cell.length_c   1.000
_cell.angle_alpha   90.00
_cell.angle_beta   90.00
_cell.angle_gamma   90.00
#
_symmetry.space_group_name_H-M   'P 1'
#
loop_
_entity.id
_entity.type
_entity.pdbx_description
1 polymer ?
#
loop_
_entity_poly.entity_id
_entity_poly.type
_entity_poly.pdbx_seq_one_letter_code
_entity_poly.pdbx_strand_id
1 'polypeptide(L)'
;GAGAGHVVSIDVAPMDAVPGATLLRGDFLDPATVAALRAALAGPVDVVLSDMAAPATGHAATDHLKIMALAEAAHAFAAEVLAPGGTLVVKVLQGGATRTLLEALRRDFARVRHTKPPASRSESAEMYVVASGFRGGTAHGQDGGPSGR
;
A
#
# COMPACT_ATOMS: atom_id res chain seq x y z
N GLY A 1 0.71 -11.62 -25.87
CA GLY A 1 1.99 -10.91 -25.70
C GLY A 1 2.03 -10.38 -24.30
N ALA A 2 3.12 -10.60 -23.57
CA ALA A 2 3.26 -10.11 -22.20
C ALA A 2 3.27 -8.57 -22.25
N GLY A 3 2.17 -7.94 -21.84
CA GLY A 3 2.12 -6.48 -21.69
C GLY A 3 3.19 -6.06 -20.69
N ALA A 4 3.95 -5.02 -21.01
CA ALA A 4 4.90 -4.44 -20.06
C ALA A 4 4.13 -4.03 -18.80
N GLY A 5 4.53 -4.53 -17.64
CA GLY A 5 3.95 -4.12 -16.36
C GLY A 5 4.18 -2.62 -16.13
N HIS A 6 3.17 -1.93 -15.61
CA HIS A 6 3.27 -0.52 -15.26
C HIS A 6 3.57 -0.37 -13.78
N VAL A 7 4.68 0.30 -13.45
CA VAL A 7 5.10 0.53 -12.06
C VAL A 7 5.14 2.03 -11.79
N VAL A 8 4.48 2.45 -10.72
CA VAL A 8 4.60 3.81 -10.18
C VAL A 8 5.07 3.69 -8.74
N SER A 9 6.12 4.42 -8.39
CA SER A 9 6.71 4.43 -7.05
C SER A 9 6.80 5.84 -6.50
N ILE A 10 6.86 5.92 -5.18
CA ILE A 10 7.10 7.13 -4.43
C ILE A 10 8.05 6.85 -3.28
N ASP A 11 8.99 7.76 -3.05
CA ASP A 11 9.84 7.74 -1.87
C ASP A 11 10.23 9.16 -1.44
N VAL A 12 10.53 9.36 -0.15
CA VAL A 12 11.08 10.62 0.38
C VAL A 12 12.53 10.82 -0.05
N ALA A 13 13.26 9.71 -0.17
CA ALA A 13 14.63 9.66 -0.62
C ALA A 13 14.70 9.73 -2.16
N PRO A 14 15.78 10.28 -2.73
CA PRO A 14 16.02 10.19 -4.16
C PRO A 14 16.23 8.72 -4.57
N MET A 15 15.67 8.34 -5.72
CA MET A 15 15.85 7.04 -6.35
C MET A 15 16.49 7.21 -7.71
N ASP A 16 17.40 6.30 -8.07
CA ASP A 16 17.90 6.20 -9.43
C ASP A 16 16.79 5.78 -10.38
N ALA A 17 16.87 6.22 -11.64
CA ALA A 17 15.89 5.86 -12.65
C ALA A 17 15.83 4.34 -12.86
N VAL A 18 14.63 3.77 -12.79
CA VAL A 18 14.37 2.36 -13.07
C VAL A 18 13.63 2.26 -14.40
N PRO A 19 14.19 1.62 -15.44
CA PRO A 19 13.53 1.49 -16.73
C PRO A 19 12.13 0.89 -16.61
N GLY A 20 11.13 1.59 -17.18
CA GLY A 20 9.74 1.17 -17.15
C GLY A 20 8.96 1.53 -15.88
N ALA A 21 9.59 2.20 -14.91
CA ALA A 21 8.92 2.70 -13.71
C ALA A 21 8.83 4.23 -13.70
N THR A 22 7.67 4.76 -13.31
CA THR A 22 7.48 6.17 -12.97
C THR A 22 7.86 6.37 -11.51
N LEU A 23 8.86 7.20 -11.24
CA LEU A 23 9.36 7.46 -9.89
C LEU A 23 9.02 8.88 -9.48
N LEU A 24 8.23 9.01 -8.41
CA LEU A 24 7.91 10.30 -7.78
C LEU A 24 8.72 10.44 -6.50
N ARG A 25 9.06 11.68 -6.15
CA ARG A 25 9.69 12.00 -4.88
C ARG A 25 8.73 12.81 -4.02
N GLY A 26 8.50 12.36 -2.80
CA GLY A 26 7.65 13.05 -1.84
C GLY A 26 7.32 12.20 -0.63
N ASP A 27 6.69 12.84 0.35
CA ASP A 27 6.18 12.16 1.54
C ASP A 27 4.80 11.57 1.25
N PHE A 28 4.64 10.27 1.45
CA PHE A 28 3.35 9.60 1.26
C PHE A 28 2.25 10.11 2.22
N LEU A 29 2.63 10.77 3.32
CA LEU A 29 1.67 11.40 4.22
C LEU A 29 1.25 12.81 3.76
N ASP A 30 1.89 13.38 2.74
CA ASP A 30 1.50 14.65 2.14
C ASP A 30 0.37 14.44 1.10
N PRO A 31 -0.81 15.06 1.27
CA PRO A 31 -1.93 14.93 0.33
C PRO A 31 -1.59 15.34 -1.11
N ALA A 32 -0.74 16.35 -1.30
CA ALA A 32 -0.36 16.80 -2.65
C ALA A 32 0.47 15.72 -3.36
N THR A 33 1.35 15.09 -2.59
CA THR A 33 2.18 13.99 -3.04
C THR A 33 1.34 12.74 -3.38
N VAL A 34 0.36 12.38 -2.54
CA VAL A 34 -0.58 11.28 -2.83
C VAL A 34 -1.44 11.56 -4.06
N ALA A 35 -1.90 12.81 -4.24
CA ALA A 35 -2.63 13.22 -5.44
C ALA A 35 -1.78 13.06 -6.72
N ALA A 36 -0.50 13.44 -6.68
CA ALA A 36 0.41 13.24 -7.80
C ALA A 36 0.63 11.74 -8.10
N LEU A 37 0.77 10.90 -7.06
CA LEU A 37 0.86 9.46 -7.20
C LEU A 37 -0.38 8.87 -7.89
N ARG A 38 -1.59 9.29 -7.47
CA ARG A 38 -2.85 8.85 -8.10
C ARG A 38 -2.94 9.27 -9.55
N ALA A 39 -2.57 10.52 -9.87
CA ALA A 39 -2.62 11.03 -11.23
C ALA A 39 -1.66 10.30 -12.18
N ALA A 40 -0.58 9.72 -11.66
CA ALA A 40 0.35 8.89 -12.42
C ALA A 40 -0.16 7.47 -12.68
N LEU A 41 -1.22 7.01 -12.01
CA LEU A 41 -1.81 5.70 -12.25
C LEU A 41 -2.66 5.71 -13.52
N ALA A 42 -2.60 4.63 -14.30
CA ALA A 42 -3.38 4.45 -15.53
C ALA A 42 -4.76 3.78 -15.29
N GLY A 43 -5.26 3.81 -14.05
CA GLY A 43 -6.47 3.12 -13.61
C GLY A 43 -6.25 2.29 -12.34
N PRO A 44 -7.19 1.38 -12.00
CA PRO A 44 -7.03 0.47 -10.87
C PRO A 44 -5.77 -0.39 -10.99
N VAL A 45 -5.15 -0.70 -9.85
CA VAL A 45 -3.88 -1.45 -9.79
C VAL A 45 -4.07 -2.85 -9.20
N ASP A 46 -3.21 -3.79 -9.62
CA ASP A 46 -3.24 -5.16 -9.12
C ASP A 46 -2.62 -5.29 -7.73
N VAL A 47 -1.59 -4.47 -7.46
CA VAL A 47 -0.77 -4.56 -6.24
C VAL A 47 -0.44 -3.17 -5.73
N VAL A 48 -0.60 -2.99 -4.40
CA VAL A 48 0.00 -1.91 -3.64
C VAL A 48 1.03 -2.52 -2.70
N LEU A 49 2.27 -2.04 -2.75
CA LEU A 49 3.35 -2.47 -1.87
C LEU A 49 3.87 -1.26 -1.08
N SER A 50 3.94 -1.41 0.24
CA SER A 50 4.49 -0.40 1.14
C SER A 50 5.56 -1.02 2.04
N ASP A 51 6.80 -0.57 1.84
CA ASP A 51 7.95 -0.81 2.73
C ASP A 51 8.28 0.46 3.55
N MET A 52 7.29 1.34 3.72
CA MET A 52 7.47 2.59 4.44
C MET A 52 7.85 2.33 5.90
N ALA A 53 8.81 3.11 6.39
CA ALA A 53 9.15 3.17 7.80
C ALA A 53 9.49 4.62 8.18
N ALA A 54 9.07 5.03 9.37
CA ALA A 54 9.50 6.30 9.94
C ALA A 54 10.87 6.15 10.60
N PRO A 55 11.67 7.23 10.72
CA PRO A 55 12.90 7.20 11.51
C PRO A 55 12.64 6.69 12.93
N ALA A 56 13.42 5.68 13.32
CA ALA A 56 13.32 5.06 14.64
C ALA A 56 13.67 6.09 15.73
N THR A 57 12.85 6.13 16.77
CA THR A 57 13.08 6.97 17.95
C THR A 57 13.87 6.23 19.03
N GLY A 58 13.95 4.90 18.94
CA GLY A 58 14.51 4.03 19.97
C GLY A 58 13.48 3.65 21.06
N HIS A 59 12.27 4.23 21.02
CA HIS A 59 11.18 3.88 21.91
C HIS A 59 10.21 2.93 21.19
N ALA A 60 10.26 1.65 21.54
CA ALA A 60 9.53 0.59 20.84
C ALA A 60 8.02 0.88 20.67
N ALA A 61 7.36 1.43 21.70
CA ALA A 61 5.94 1.77 21.63
C ALA A 61 5.65 2.90 20.62
N THR A 62 6.47 3.96 20.62
CA THR A 62 6.34 5.08 19.68
C THR A 62 6.64 4.63 18.25
N ASP A 63 7.69 3.82 18.08
CA ASP A 63 8.07 3.29 16.77
C ASP A 63 7.01 2.34 16.21
N HIS A 64 6.36 1.54 17.09
CA HIS A 64 5.20 0.75 16.73
C HIS A 64 4.02 1.61 16.25
N LEU A 65 3.67 2.68 16.98
CA LEU A 65 2.57 3.57 16.57
C LEU A 65 2.85 4.24 15.22
N LYS A 66 4.09 4.69 14.98
CA LYS A 66 4.47 5.32 13.71
C LYS A 66 4.32 4.38 12.52
N ILE A 67 4.78 3.13 12.63
CA ILE A 67 4.65 2.18 11.52
C ILE A 67 3.21 1.75 11.30
N MET A 68 2.40 1.68 12.37
CA MET A 68 0.97 1.38 12.24
C MET A 68 0.22 2.50 11.51
N ALA A 69 0.53 3.77 11.80
CA ALA A 69 -0.04 4.90 11.06
C ALA A 69 0.30 4.85 9.57
N LEU A 70 1.55 4.51 9.22
CA LEU A 70 1.96 4.31 7.82
C LEU A 70 1.22 3.13 7.17
N ALA A 71 1.03 2.04 7.91
CA ALA A 71 0.32 0.87 7.40
C ALA A 71 -1.18 1.12 7.19
N GLU A 72 -1.81 1.90 8.08
CA GLU A 72 -3.20 2.36 7.94
C GLU A 72 -3.36 3.30 6.76
N ALA A 73 -2.43 4.25 6.56
CA ALA A 73 -2.41 5.11 5.38
C ALA A 73 -2.27 4.31 4.07
N ALA A 74 -1.38 3.30 4.04
CA ALA A 74 -1.23 2.42 2.89
C ALA A 74 -2.51 1.61 2.62
N HIS A 75 -3.19 1.13 3.66
CA HIS A 75 -4.47 0.44 3.52
C HIS A 75 -5.56 1.36 2.95
N ALA A 76 -5.68 2.59 3.46
CA ALA A 76 -6.63 3.57 2.96
C ALA A 76 -6.39 3.87 1.47
N PHE A 77 -5.13 4.13 1.10
CA PHE A 77 -4.77 4.34 -0.30
C PHE A 77 -5.11 3.14 -1.17
N ALA A 78 -4.77 1.93 -0.72
CA ALA A 78 -5.06 0.68 -1.43
C ALA A 78 -6.56 0.47 -1.65
N ALA A 79 -7.40 0.81 -0.68
CA ALA A 79 -8.86 0.70 -0.81
C ALA A 79 -9.42 1.59 -1.93
N GLU A 80 -8.72 2.68 -2.27
CA GLU A 80 -9.14 3.59 -3.33
C GLU A 80 -8.59 3.21 -4.72
N VAL A 81 -7.45 2.51 -4.80
CA VAL A 81 -6.78 2.25 -6.10
C VAL A 81 -6.78 0.78 -6.51
N LEU A 82 -6.98 -0.17 -5.60
CA LEU A 82 -6.91 -1.58 -5.97
C LEU A 82 -8.11 -2.00 -6.84
N ALA A 83 -7.80 -2.74 -7.89
CA ALA A 83 -8.81 -3.50 -8.61
C ALA A 83 -9.42 -4.60 -7.70
N PRO A 84 -10.68 -5.00 -7.91
CA PRO A 84 -11.21 -6.20 -7.27
C PRO A 84 -10.30 -7.41 -7.51
N GLY A 85 -10.01 -8.18 -6.46
CA GLY A 85 -9.03 -9.26 -6.49
C GLY A 85 -7.59 -8.83 -6.16
N GLY A 86 -7.30 -7.53 -6.12
CA GLY A 86 -5.97 -6.98 -5.88
C GLY A 86 -5.37 -7.29 -4.51
N THR A 87 -4.10 -6.94 -4.34
CA THR A 87 -3.30 -7.27 -3.16
C THR A 87 -2.62 -6.04 -2.56
N LEU A 88 -2.69 -5.93 -1.24
CA LEU A 88 -1.87 -5.02 -0.43
C LEU A 88 -0.78 -5.82 0.29
N VAL A 89 0.46 -5.38 0.15
CA VAL A 89 1.60 -5.83 0.97
C VAL A 89 2.09 -4.63 1.77
N VAL A 90 2.10 -4.74 3.09
CA VAL A 90 2.46 -3.62 3.96
C VAL A 90 3.39 -4.05 5.08
N LYS A 91 4.44 -3.27 5.31
CA LYS A 91 5.38 -3.49 6.39
C LYS A 91 4.78 -3.19 7.76
N VAL A 92 5.11 -4.06 8.71
CA VAL A 92 4.81 -3.94 10.13
C VAL A 92 6.04 -4.34 10.95
N LEU A 93 6.06 -4.04 12.24
CA LEU A 93 7.14 -4.45 13.16
C LEU A 93 6.76 -5.71 13.96
N GLN A 94 7.75 -6.27 14.63
CA GLN A 94 7.61 -7.36 15.59
C GLN A 94 6.65 -6.91 16.71
N GLY A 95 5.53 -7.62 16.84
CA GLY A 95 4.32 -7.12 17.51
C GLY A 95 3.08 -7.19 16.59
N GLY A 96 3.30 -7.22 15.27
CA GLY A 96 2.26 -7.42 14.27
C GLY A 96 1.47 -6.16 13.94
N ALA A 97 0.44 -6.31 13.12
CA ALA A 97 -0.53 -5.25 12.89
C ALA A 97 -1.45 -5.07 14.11
N THR A 98 -1.93 -3.84 14.34
CA THR A 98 -2.95 -3.59 15.36
C THR A 98 -4.20 -4.42 15.08
N ARG A 99 -4.96 -4.72 16.13
CA ARG A 99 -6.26 -5.39 16.01
C ARG A 99 -7.18 -4.62 15.06
N THR A 100 -7.22 -3.30 15.17
CA THR A 100 -8.02 -2.42 14.31
C THR A 100 -7.65 -2.56 12.84
N LEU A 101 -6.36 -2.51 12.50
CA LEU A 101 -5.88 -2.70 11.13
C LEU A 101 -6.21 -4.11 10.63
N LEU A 102 -6.02 -5.16 11.43
CA LEU A 102 -6.34 -6.54 11.03
C LEU A 102 -7.83 -6.76 10.78
N GLU A 103 -8.70 -6.16 11.60
CA GLU A 103 -10.15 -6.21 11.40
C GLU A 103 -10.54 -5.50 10.09
N ALA A 104 -9.95 -4.33 9.81
CA ALA A 104 -10.16 -3.61 8.56
C ALA A 104 -9.70 -4.42 7.34
N LEU A 105 -8.48 -4.98 7.38
CA LEU A 105 -7.97 -5.82 6.30
C LEU A 105 -8.81 -7.07 6.09
N ARG A 106 -9.30 -7.71 7.15
CA ARG A 106 -10.17 -8.91 7.02
C ARG A 106 -11.54 -8.59 6.44
N ARG A 107 -12.07 -7.40 6.74
CA ARG A 107 -13.31 -6.89 6.13
C ARG A 107 -13.14 -6.63 4.64
N ASP A 108 -12.01 -6.10 4.22
CA ASP A 108 -11.84 -5.63 2.84
C ASP A 108 -11.13 -6.65 1.91
N PHE A 109 -10.42 -7.63 2.46
CA PHE A 109 -9.67 -8.64 1.69
C PHE A 109 -10.08 -10.08 2.02
N ALA A 110 -10.10 -10.94 1.01
CA ALA A 110 -10.44 -12.35 1.13
C ALA A 110 -9.49 -13.14 2.06
N ARG A 111 -8.19 -12.78 2.06
CA ARG A 111 -7.16 -13.43 2.89
C ARG A 111 -6.19 -12.40 3.45
N VAL A 112 -5.83 -12.55 4.71
CA VAL A 112 -4.83 -11.71 5.40
C VAL A 112 -3.84 -12.62 6.10
N ARG A 113 -2.54 -12.47 5.81
CA ARG A 113 -1.46 -13.30 6.36
C ARG A 113 -0.30 -12.44 6.80
N HIS A 114 0.31 -12.79 7.93
CA HIS A 114 1.61 -12.26 8.30
C HIS A 114 2.71 -13.10 7.63
N THR A 115 3.74 -12.46 7.11
CA THR A 115 4.89 -13.12 6.51
C THR A 115 6.19 -12.46 6.97
N LYS A 116 7.19 -13.27 7.32
CA LYS A 116 8.56 -12.80 7.47
C LYS A 116 9.30 -13.14 6.17
N PRO A 117 9.85 -12.15 5.45
CA PRO A 117 10.56 -12.43 4.21
C PRO A 117 11.77 -13.33 4.48
N PRO A 118 12.08 -14.31 3.62
CA PRO A 118 13.30 -15.14 3.76
C PRO A 118 14.59 -14.31 3.77
N ALA A 119 14.58 -13.14 3.12
CA ALA A 119 15.69 -12.20 3.07
C ALA A 119 15.83 -11.32 4.33
N SER A 120 14.88 -11.39 5.27
CA SER A 120 14.94 -10.63 6.51
C SER A 120 16.01 -11.22 7.44
N ARG A 121 16.90 -10.37 7.96
CA ARG A 121 17.90 -10.79 8.95
C ARG A 121 17.19 -11.37 10.18
N SER A 122 17.78 -12.38 10.81
CA SER A 122 17.26 -13.01 12.04
C SER A 122 16.98 -11.99 13.14
N GLU A 123 17.82 -10.96 13.25
CA GLU A 123 17.75 -9.86 14.21
C GLU A 123 16.78 -8.74 13.81
N SER A 124 16.27 -8.75 12.57
CA SER A 124 15.31 -7.74 12.12
C SER A 124 13.92 -8.05 12.67
N ALA A 125 13.31 -7.02 13.26
CA ALA A 125 11.92 -7.00 13.72
C ALA A 125 10.91 -6.92 12.55
N GLU A 126 11.36 -6.89 11.30
CA GLU A 126 10.49 -6.63 10.15
C GLU A 126 9.61 -7.83 9.79
N MET A 127 8.32 -7.54 9.68
CA MET A 127 7.27 -8.47 9.25
C MET A 127 6.40 -7.74 8.22
N TYR A 128 5.71 -8.48 7.37
CA TYR A 128 4.76 -7.91 6.43
C TYR A 128 3.40 -8.53 6.64
N VAL A 129 2.35 -7.73 6.41
CA VAL A 129 1.00 -8.24 6.21
C VAL A 129 0.72 -8.27 4.71
N VAL A 130 0.30 -9.44 4.23
CA VAL A 130 -0.17 -9.66 2.86
C VAL A 130 -1.68 -9.84 2.92
N ALA A 131 -2.40 -8.87 2.39
CA ALA A 131 -3.85 -8.88 2.27
C ALA A 131 -4.23 -9.00 0.78
N SER A 132 -4.83 -10.12 0.40
CA SER A 132 -5.08 -10.47 -1.01
C SER A 132 -6.56 -10.75 -1.27
N GLY A 133 -7.00 -10.50 -2.50
CA GLY A 133 -8.39 -10.68 -2.89
C GLY A 133 -9.24 -9.52 -2.38
N PHE A 134 -8.82 -8.29 -2.71
CA PHE A 134 -9.57 -7.08 -2.40
C PHE A 134 -11.02 -7.22 -2.89
N ARG A 135 -11.98 -7.00 -2.00
CA ARG A 135 -13.40 -7.21 -2.32
C ARG A 135 -14.00 -6.12 -3.21
N GLY A 136 -13.33 -4.97 -3.32
CA GLY A 136 -13.85 -3.80 -4.01
C GLY A 136 -14.97 -3.18 -3.20
N GLY A 137 -14.67 -2.12 -2.45
CA GLY A 137 -15.73 -1.28 -1.88
C GLY A 137 -16.63 -0.77 -3.01
N THR A 138 -17.92 -0.62 -2.75
CA THR A 138 -18.99 -0.20 -3.68
C THR A 138 -18.81 1.24 -4.18
N ALA A 139 -17.69 1.57 -4.82
CA ALA A 139 -17.33 2.91 -5.28
C ALA A 139 -16.72 2.92 -6.70
N HIS A 140 -17.05 1.91 -7.52
CA HIS A 140 -16.74 1.93 -8.96
C HIS A 140 -17.99 1.73 -9.82
N GLY A 141 -19.10 2.34 -9.40
CA GLY A 141 -20.30 2.43 -10.21
C GLY A 141 -20.90 3.80 -10.09
N GLN A 142 -20.39 4.78 -10.86
CA GLN A 142 -21.14 5.86 -11.51
C GLN A 142 -20.26 6.52 -12.58
N ASP A 143 -20.24 5.97 -13.79
CA ASP A 143 -20.19 6.79 -15.01
C ASP A 143 -21.56 6.63 -15.66
N GLY A 144 -22.51 7.41 -15.15
CA GLY A 144 -23.80 7.63 -15.80
C GLY A 144 -23.58 8.42 -17.08
N GLY A 145 -23.32 7.71 -18.18
CA GLY A 145 -23.45 8.30 -19.51
C GLY A 145 -24.91 8.70 -19.75
N PRO A 146 -25.21 9.91 -20.25
CA PRO A 146 -26.57 10.28 -20.57
C PRO A 146 -27.08 9.41 -21.72
N SER A 147 -28.09 8.59 -21.43
CA SER A 147 -28.96 7.99 -22.44
C SER A 147 -29.78 9.11 -23.08
N GLY A 148 -29.26 9.65 -24.18
CA GLY A 148 -29.97 10.55 -25.08
C GLY A 148 -30.91 9.75 -25.98
N ARG A 149 -32.15 10.24 -26.06
CA ARG A 149 -33.20 9.81 -26.98
C ARG A 149 -32.82 10.04 -28.44
#